data_AF-K1TC37-F1
#
_entry.id   AF-K1TC37-F1
#
_cell.length_a   1.000
_cell.length_b   1.000
_cell.length_c   1.000
_cell.angle_alpha   90.00
_cell.angle_beta   90.00
_cell.angle_gamma   90.00
#
_symmetry.space_group_name_H-M   'P 1'
#
loop_
_entity.id
_entity.type
_entity.pdbx_description
1 polymer ?
#
loop_
_entity_poly.entity_id
_entity_poly.type
_entity_poly.pdbx_seq_one_letter_code
_entity_poly.pdbx_strand_id
1 'polypeptide(L)'
;MPLKEIEVMKAYFIAILTLFTCIATVVRAQQMSELENRIDSLLNGKKATVGIAVWTDKGDMLRYNDHVHFPLLSVFKFHVALAVLDKMDKQSISLDSIVSIKA
;
A
#
# COMPACT_ATOMS: atom_id res chain seq x y z
N MET A 1 41.63 27.39 -21.91
CA MET A 1 40.20 27.13 -22.17
C MET A 1 39.42 28.35 -21.72
N PRO A 2 38.62 29.01 -22.58
CA PRO A 2 37.93 30.24 -22.22
C PRO A 2 36.83 29.95 -21.18
N LEU A 3 36.73 30.79 -20.13
CA LEU A 3 35.76 30.61 -19.04
C LEU A 3 34.32 30.38 -19.53
N LYS A 4 33.95 30.98 -20.67
CA LYS A 4 32.63 30.88 -21.29
C LYS A 4 32.27 29.46 -21.74
N GLU A 5 33.24 28.67 -22.21
CA GLU A 5 33.00 27.27 -22.62
C GLU A 5 32.74 26.36 -21.42
N ILE A 6 33.36 26.65 -20.27
CA ILE A 6 33.17 25.90 -19.03
C ILE A 6 31.75 26.13 -18.49
N GLU A 7 31.22 27.35 -18.56
CA GLU A 7 29.85 27.65 -18.14
C GLU A 7 28.81 26.97 -19.05
N VAL A 8 29.05 26.96 -20.36
CA VAL A 8 28.18 26.27 -21.32
C VAL A 8 28.19 24.76 -21.10
N MET A 9 29.36 24.16 -20.88
CA MET A 9 29.48 22.73 -20.58
C MET A 9 28.78 22.34 -19.26
N LYS A 10 28.85 23.21 -18.24
CA LYS A 10 28.11 23.04 -16.98
C LYS A 10 26.60 23.09 -17.20
N ALA A 11 26.10 24.02 -18.02
CA ALA A 11 24.69 24.12 -18.36
C ALA A 11 24.17 22.86 -19.08
N TYR A 12 24.93 22.32 -20.04
CA TYR A 12 24.57 21.06 -20.69
C TYR A 12 24.55 19.88 -19.71
N PHE A 13 25.54 19.79 -18.82
CA PHE A 13 25.59 18.73 -17.82
C PHE A 13 24.40 18.80 -16.85
N ILE A 14 24.03 19.99 -16.38
CA ILE A 14 22.85 20.20 -15.53
C ILE A 14 21.58 19.80 -16.29
N ALA A 15 21.41 20.23 -17.55
CA ALA A 15 20.23 19.89 -18.34
C ALA A 15 20.09 18.37 -18.54
N ILE A 16 21.18 17.66 -18.83
CA ILE A 16 21.19 16.20 -18.98
C ILE A 16 20.87 15.50 -17.66
N LEU A 17 21.47 15.95 -16.56
CA LEU A 17 21.20 15.38 -15.23
C LEU A 17 19.72 15.56 -14.84
N THR A 18 19.17 16.74 -15.11
CA THR A 18 17.75 17.05 -14.86
C THR A 18 16.85 16.14 -15.71
N LEU A 19 17.14 16.00 -17.00
CA LEU A 19 16.40 15.11 -17.90
C LEU A 19 16.45 13.65 -17.42
N PHE A 20 17.61 13.16 -16.99
CA PHE A 20 17.76 11.81 -16.47
C PHE A 20 16.93 11.59 -15.19
N THR A 21 16.93 12.56 -14.27
CA THR A 21 16.09 12.49 -13.06
C THR A 21 14.59 12.49 -13.39
N CYS A 22 14.14 13.29 -14.35
CA CYS A 22 12.74 13.28 -14.80
C CYS A 22 12.33 11.91 -15.34
N ILE A 23 13.15 11.29 -16.20
CA ILE A 23 12.85 9.96 -16.76
C ILE A 23 12.76 8.90 -15.64
N ALA A 24 13.67 8.92 -14.68
CA ALA A 24 13.66 7.98 -13.56
C ALA A 24 12.38 8.10 -12.70
N THR A 25 11.85 9.30 -12.51
CA THR A 25 10.58 9.50 -11.77
C THR A 25 9.36 8.98 -12.54
N VAL A 26 9.31 9.14 -13.86
CA VAL A 26 8.20 8.64 -14.70
C VAL A 26 8.18 7.12 -14.71
N VAL A 27 9.33 6.46 -14.84
CA VAL A 27 9.41 4.99 -14.84
C VAL A 27 8.90 4.38 -13.52
N ARG A 28 9.22 5.01 -12.38
CA ARG A 28 8.69 4.56 -11.07
C ARG A 28 7.16 4.70 -10.99
N ALA A 29 6.60 5.78 -11.52
CA ALA A 29 5.15 5.98 -11.55
C ALA A 29 4.43 4.94 -12.44
N GLN A 30 5.05 4.51 -13.55
CA GLN A 30 4.46 3.50 -14.44
C GLN A 30 4.31 2.13 -13.78
N GLN A 31 5.23 1.73 -12.91
CA GLN A 31 5.17 0.39 -12.29
C GLN A 31 4.01 0.25 -11.29
N MET A 32 3.64 1.32 -10.57
CA MET A 32 2.41 1.35 -9.76
C MET A 32 1.15 1.23 -10.63
N SER A 33 1.14 1.88 -11.79
CA SER A 33 0.00 1.87 -12.71
C SER A 33 -0.31 0.47 -13.28
N GLU A 34 0.68 -0.42 -13.41
CA GLU A 34 0.44 -1.75 -13.99
C GLU A 34 -0.52 -2.60 -13.14
N LEU A 35 -0.37 -2.58 -11.81
CA LEU A 35 -1.24 -3.38 -10.95
C LEU A 35 -2.66 -2.82 -10.92
N GLU A 36 -2.81 -1.50 -10.81
CA GLU A 36 -4.13 -0.84 -10.89
C GLU A 36 -4.83 -1.17 -12.21
N ASN A 37 -4.12 -1.06 -13.34
CA ASN A 37 -4.63 -1.43 -14.66
C ASN A 37 -5.07 -2.91 -14.74
N ARG A 38 -4.30 -3.83 -14.12
CA ARG A 38 -4.67 -5.25 -14.06
C ARG A 38 -5.92 -5.47 -13.21
N ILE A 39 -6.05 -4.78 -12.08
CA ILE A 39 -7.25 -4.83 -11.23
C ILE A 39 -8.46 -4.30 -12.01
N ASP A 40 -8.34 -3.14 -12.64
CA ASP A 40 -9.41 -2.53 -13.45
C ASP A 40 -9.84 -3.46 -14.59
N SER A 41 -8.88 -4.07 -15.28
CA SER A 41 -9.16 -5.06 -16.32
C SER A 41 -9.90 -6.29 -15.78
N LEU A 42 -9.58 -6.75 -14.57
CA LEU A 42 -10.28 -7.87 -13.94
C LEU A 42 -11.69 -7.48 -13.47
N LEU A 43 -11.89 -6.23 -13.06
CA LEU A 43 -13.20 -5.72 -12.60
C LEU A 43 -14.11 -5.30 -13.76
N ASN A 44 -13.57 -5.12 -14.96
CA ASN A 44 -14.34 -4.74 -16.14
C ASN A 44 -15.53 -5.69 -16.37
N GLY A 45 -16.74 -5.12 -16.47
CA GLY A 45 -17.99 -5.86 -16.66
C GLY A 45 -18.53 -6.54 -15.39
N LYS A 46 -17.86 -6.46 -14.24
CA LYS A 46 -18.35 -7.00 -12.96
C LYS A 46 -19.12 -5.93 -12.18
N LYS A 47 -20.29 -6.31 -11.65
CA LYS A 47 -21.06 -5.46 -10.72
C LYS A 47 -20.52 -5.60 -9.30
N ALA A 48 -19.31 -5.13 -9.07
CA ALA A 48 -18.65 -5.20 -7.76
C ALA A 48 -17.74 -3.99 -7.54
N THR A 49 -17.65 -3.54 -6.29
CA THR A 49 -16.62 -2.61 -5.83
C THR A 49 -15.63 -3.40 -4.98
N VAL A 50 -14.34 -3.33 -5.32
CA VAL A 50 -13.27 -4.07 -4.63
C VAL A 50 -12.31 -3.07 -4.03
N GLY A 51 -11.97 -3.27 -2.75
CA GLY A 51 -10.90 -2.57 -2.04
C GLY A 51 -9.73 -3.50 -1.78
N ILE A 52 -8.51 -3.02 -1.98
CA ILE A 52 -7.27 -3.80 -1.78
C ILE A 52 -6.28 -2.92 -1.02
N ALA A 53 -5.69 -3.48 0.04
CA ALA A 53 -4.54 -2.89 0.72
C ALA A 53 -3.52 -4.00 1.00
N VAL A 54 -2.30 -3.84 0.50
CA VAL A 54 -1.21 -4.82 0.66
C VAL A 54 0.01 -4.10 1.21
N TRP A 55 0.48 -4.54 2.38
CA TRP A 55 1.78 -4.15 2.90
C TRP A 55 2.85 -5.07 2.30
N THR A 56 3.79 -4.50 1.57
CA THR A 56 4.86 -5.26 0.90
C THR A 56 6.08 -5.45 1.81
N ASP A 57 6.89 -6.46 1.50
CA ASP A 57 8.18 -6.71 2.13
C ASP A 57 9.18 -5.57 1.97
N LYS A 58 9.01 -4.74 0.94
CA LYS A 58 9.81 -3.53 0.69
C LYS A 58 9.44 -2.35 1.57
N GLY A 59 8.42 -2.48 2.42
CA GLY A 59 7.92 -1.41 3.28
C GLY A 59 6.98 -0.43 2.58
N ASP A 60 6.56 -0.73 1.35
CA ASP A 60 5.59 0.06 0.60
C ASP A 60 4.17 -0.49 0.82
N MET A 61 3.18 0.39 0.88
CA MET A 61 1.77 0.01 0.92
C MET A 61 1.12 0.23 -0.45
N LEU A 62 0.61 -0.85 -1.04
CA LEU A 62 -0.24 -0.78 -2.21
C LEU A 62 -1.71 -0.63 -1.78
N ARG A 63 -2.44 0.30 -2.40
CA ARG A 63 -3.83 0.62 -2.06
C ARG A 63 -4.66 0.75 -3.34
N TYR A 64 -5.87 0.23 -3.33
CA TYR A 64 -6.86 0.37 -4.40
C TYR A 64 -8.24 0.53 -3.76
N ASN A 65 -8.95 1.63 -4.09
CA ASN A 65 -10.24 2.00 -3.47
C ASN A 65 -10.25 2.06 -1.93
N ASP A 66 -9.13 2.39 -1.32
CA ASP A 66 -8.97 2.38 0.15
C ASP A 66 -9.74 3.49 0.89
N HIS A 67 -10.25 4.49 0.17
CA HIS A 67 -11.15 5.50 0.72
C HIS A 67 -12.60 4.99 0.92
N VAL A 68 -12.94 3.82 0.39
CA VAL A 68 -14.28 3.23 0.48
C VAL A 68 -14.41 2.43 1.77
N HIS A 69 -15.48 2.66 2.54
CA HIS A 69 -15.81 1.84 3.70
C HIS A 69 -16.59 0.58 3.28
N PHE A 70 -16.00 -0.59 3.52
CA PHE A 70 -16.61 -1.89 3.25
C PHE A 70 -17.17 -2.51 4.55
N PRO A 71 -18.27 -3.28 4.47
CA PRO A 71 -18.76 -4.05 5.61
C PRO A 71 -17.73 -5.12 6.00
N LEU A 72 -17.41 -5.22 7.29
CA LEU A 72 -16.42 -6.19 7.78
C LEU A 72 -16.88 -7.66 7.66
N LEU A 73 -18.18 -7.90 7.58
CA LEU A 73 -18.77 -9.24 7.61
C LEU A 73 -18.17 -10.08 8.73
N SER A 74 -17.61 -11.27 8.46
CA SER A 74 -16.95 -12.09 9.48
C SER A 74 -15.47 -11.77 9.72
N VAL A 75 -14.87 -10.83 8.98
CA VAL A 75 -13.46 -10.41 9.17
C VAL A 75 -13.26 -9.71 10.52
N PHE A 76 -14.30 -9.09 11.09
CA PHE A 76 -14.23 -8.48 12.43
C PHE A 76 -13.76 -9.46 13.53
N LYS A 77 -14.02 -10.77 13.35
CA LYS A 77 -13.66 -11.80 14.35
C LYS A 77 -12.16 -11.84 14.61
N PHE A 78 -11.33 -11.49 13.64
CA PHE A 78 -9.88 -11.38 13.84
C PHE A 78 -9.55 -10.31 14.89
N HIS A 79 -10.10 -9.11 14.73
CA HIS A 79 -9.90 -7.99 15.66
C HIS A 79 -10.48 -8.32 17.05
N VAL A 80 -11.65 -8.97 17.10
CA VAL A 80 -12.25 -9.44 18.37
C VAL A 80 -11.35 -10.47 19.06
N ALA A 81 -10.81 -11.44 18.31
CA ALA A 81 -9.90 -12.45 18.87
C ALA A 81 -8.64 -11.79 19.45
N LEU A 82 -8.04 -10.81 18.75
CA LEU A 82 -6.90 -10.05 19.28
C LEU A 82 -7.26 -9.29 20.56
N ALA A 83 -8.42 -8.64 20.61
CA ALA A 83 -8.89 -7.93 21.81
C ALA A 83 -9.14 -8.89 23.00
N VAL A 84 -9.64 -10.09 22.73
CA VAL A 84 -9.81 -11.14 23.74
C VAL A 84 -8.46 -11.61 24.25
N LEU A 85 -7.51 -11.92 23.35
CA LEU A 85 -6.15 -12.33 23.74
C LEU A 85 -5.43 -11.25 24.57
N ASP A 86 -5.51 -9.98 24.17
CA ASP A 86 -4.94 -8.85 24.92
C ASP A 86 -5.55 -8.73 26.32
N LYS A 87 -6.88 -8.88 26.45
CA LYS A 87 -7.54 -8.89 27.76
C LYS A 87 -7.08 -10.07 28.61
N MET A 88 -6.98 -11.25 28.02
CA MET A 88 -6.59 -12.47 28.72
C MET A 88 -5.17 -12.37 29.27
N ASP A 89 -4.24 -11.86 28.47
CA ASP A 89 -2.87 -11.60 28.90
C ASP A 89 -2.83 -10.62 30.08
N LYS A 90 -3.46 -9.45 29.93
CA LYS A 90 -3.51 -8.40 30.97
C LYS A 90 -4.17 -8.82 32.27
N GLN A 91 -5.10 -9.77 32.22
CA GLN A 91 -5.87 -10.23 33.37
C GLN A 91 -5.47 -11.64 33.83
N SER A 92 -4.42 -12.22 33.23
CA SER A 92 -3.96 -13.59 33.51
C SER A 92 -5.08 -14.64 33.42
N ILE A 93 -6.00 -14.48 32.47
CA ILE A 93 -7.06 -15.46 32.17
C ILE A 93 -6.47 -16.54 31.28
N SER A 94 -6.62 -17.80 31.66
CA SER A 94 -6.09 -18.92 30.88
C SER A 94 -6.88 -19.15 29.58
N LEU A 95 -6.19 -19.59 28.52
CA LEU A 95 -6.78 -19.92 27.21
C LEU A 95 -7.84 -21.02 27.26
N ASP A 96 -7.76 -21.91 28.25
CA ASP A 96 -8.70 -23.02 28.49
C ASP A 96 -9.84 -22.65 29.44
N SER A 97 -10.01 -21.36 29.77
CA SER A 97 -11.10 -20.90 30.62
C SER A 97 -12.48 -21.26 30.03
N ILE A 98 -13.31 -21.91 30.85
CA ILE A 98 -14.64 -22.35 30.43
C ILE A 98 -15.61 -21.16 30.42
N VAL A 99 -16.25 -20.93 29.28
CA VAL A 99 -17.33 -19.94 29.14
C VAL A 99 -18.67 -20.66 29.05
N SER A 100 -19.54 -20.45 30.04
CA SER A 100 -20.90 -20.99 30.01
C SER A 100 -21.80 -20.13 29.11
N ILE A 101 -22.41 -20.74 28.10
CA ILE A 101 -23.40 -20.10 27.24
C ILE A 101 -24.78 -20.47 27.79
N LYS A 102 -25.61 -19.45 28.08
CA LYS A 102 -27.01 -19.64 28.44
C LYS A 102 -27.87 -19.41 27.20
N ALA A 103 -28.84 -20.29 27.01
CA ALA A 103 -29.90 -20.15 26.02
C ALA A 103 -31.06 -19.30 26.58
#